data_AF-A0A8T2K116-F1
#
_entry.id   AF-A0A8T2K116-F1
#
_cell.length_a   1.000
_cell.length_b   1.000
_cell.length_c   1.000
_cell.angle_alpha   90.00
_cell.angle_beta   90.00
_cell.angle_gamma   90.00
#
_symmetry.space_group_name_H-M   'P 1'
#
loop_
_entity.id
_entity.type
_entity.pdbx_description
1 polymer ?
#
loop_
_entity_poly.entity_id
_entity_poly.type
_entity_poly.pdbx_seq_one_letter_code
_entity_poly.pdbx_strand_id
1 'polypeptide(L)' 'MSRAVQKIFRKPAWLFYLNMMMPQRSFSIHSKPPKGKVGPFETIIGLSVFAMGLLTPAGWILLHLPEQRKH' A
#
# COMPACT_ATOMS: atom_id res chain seq x y z
N MET A 1 -38.56 14.08 38.65
CA MET A 1 -37.19 13.86 38.14
C MET A 1 -37.16 14.18 36.65
N SER A 2 -36.34 15.15 36.24
CA SER A 2 -36.40 15.80 34.91
C SER A 2 -35.91 14.88 33.79
N ARG A 3 -36.67 14.82 32.66
CA ARG A 3 -36.40 14.00 31.47
C ARG A 3 -35.02 14.25 30.84
N ALA A 4 -34.34 15.35 31.21
CA ALA A 4 -33.00 15.68 30.75
C ALA A 4 -31.91 14.77 31.34
N VAL A 5 -32.07 14.28 32.58
CA VAL A 5 -31.05 13.44 33.26
C VAL A 5 -31.04 12.02 32.68
N GLN A 6 -32.19 11.54 32.21
CA GLN A 6 -32.34 10.18 31.65
C GLN A 6 -31.66 10.01 30.28
N LYS A 7 -31.47 11.10 29.53
CA LYS A 7 -30.80 11.07 28.21
C LYS A 7 -29.28 10.90 28.29
N ILE A 8 -28.66 11.25 29.41
CA ILE A 8 -27.21 11.10 29.61
C ILE A 8 -26.81 9.64 29.79
N PHE A 9 -27.70 8.80 30.33
CA PHE A 9 -27.38 7.41 30.68
C PHE A 9 -27.78 6.37 29.62
N ARG A 10 -28.51 6.75 28.56
CA ARG A 10 -28.97 5.84 27.50
C ARG A 10 -28.12 5.87 26.22
N LYS A 11 -26.84 6.23 26.27
CA LYS A 11 -25.97 5.96 25.11
C LYS A 11 -25.71 4.45 25.08
N PRO A 12 -26.18 3.70 24.05
CA PRO A 12 -25.99 2.26 24.00
C PRO A 12 -24.50 1.93 24.01
N ALA A 13 -24.09 0.98 24.84
CA ALA A 13 -22.70 0.54 25.03
C ALA A 13 -22.01 0.17 23.70
N TRP A 14 -22.79 -0.19 22.67
CA TRP A 14 -22.30 -0.47 21.34
C TRP A 14 -21.69 0.76 20.63
N LEU A 15 -22.24 1.97 20.82
CA LEU A 15 -21.65 3.20 20.26
C LEU A 15 -20.29 3.53 20.90
N PHE A 16 -20.10 3.13 22.17
CA PHE A 16 -18.81 3.25 22.85
C PHE A 16 -17.79 2.24 22.29
N TYR A 17 -18.22 0.99 22.11
CA TYR A 17 -17.40 -0.07 21.48
C TYR A 17 -16.95 0.31 20.06
N LEU A 18 -17.85 0.87 19.24
CA LEU A 18 -17.53 1.30 17.88
C LEU A 18 -16.50 2.45 17.85
N ASN A 19 -16.53 3.39 18.79
CA ASN A 19 -15.55 4.47 18.86
C ASN A 19 -14.17 3.99 19.30
N MET A 20 -14.10 3.01 20.20
CA MET A 20 -12.83 2.44 20.68
C MET A 20 -12.13 1.59 19.59
N MET A 21 -12.90 1.00 18.67
CA MET A 21 -12.36 0.19 17.57
C MET A 21 -11.96 1.00 16.33
N MET A 22 -12.30 2.29 16.25
CA MET A 22 -11.82 3.12 15.15
C MET A 22 -10.33 3.38 15.38
N PRO A 23 -9.44 2.93 14.47
CA PRO A 23 -8.05 3.34 14.52
C PRO A 23 -8.05 4.87 14.47
N GLN A 24 -7.52 5.53 15.50
CA GLN A 24 -7.28 6.96 15.44
C GLN A 24 -6.38 7.21 14.23
N ARG A 25 -6.96 7.70 13.13
CA ARG A 25 -6.22 8.16 11.96
C ARG A 25 -5.59 9.51 12.28
N SER A 26 -4.79 9.59 13.36
CA SER A 26 -4.15 10.82 13.81
C SER A 26 -2.82 11.09 13.10
N PHE A 27 -2.32 10.11 12.33
CA PHE A 27 -1.09 10.25 11.57
C PHE A 27 -1.40 10.14 10.08
N SER A 28 -1.92 11.23 9.52
CA SER A 28 -1.79 11.44 8.07
C SER A 28 -0.32 11.74 7.80
N ILE A 29 0.43 10.74 7.32
CA ILE A 29 1.80 10.95 6.84
C ILE A 29 1.68 11.74 5.54
N HIS A 30 1.74 13.06 5.66
CA HIS A 30 1.73 13.97 4.52
C HIS A 30 3.16 14.14 4.01
N SER A 31 3.44 13.63 2.83
CA SER A 31 4.68 13.89 2.13
C SER A 31 4.64 15.27 1.45
N LYS A 32 5.79 15.92 1.34
CA LYS A 32 5.93 17.12 0.53
C LYS A 32 5.56 16.79 -0.93
N PRO A 33 4.99 17.74 -1.69
CA PRO A 33 4.68 17.52 -3.09
C PRO A 33 5.94 17.10 -3.86
N PRO A 34 5.79 16.25 -4.89
CA PRO A 34 6.93 15.75 -5.64
C PRO A 34 7.68 16.90 -6.31
N LYS A 35 9.01 16.96 -6.12
CA LYS A 35 9.89 17.98 -6.71
C LYS A 35 9.90 17.93 -8.24
N GLY A 36 9.66 16.74 -8.81
CA GLY A 36 9.45 16.50 -10.23
C GLY A 36 8.33 15.48 -10.39
N LYS A 37 7.42 15.72 -11.34
CA LYS A 37 6.32 14.80 -11.62
C LYS A 37 6.84 13.71 -12.54
N VAL A 38 6.86 12.47 -12.06
CA VAL A 38 7.10 11.32 -12.94
C VAL A 38 5.84 11.10 -13.77
N GLY A 39 5.95 11.29 -15.08
CA GLY A 39 4.83 11.11 -16.00
C GLY A 39 4.44 9.64 -16.17
N PRO A 40 3.23 9.34 -16.67
CA PRO A 40 2.85 7.98 -17.03
C PRO A 40 3.85 7.34 -18.01
N PHE A 41 4.34 8.11 -18.96
CA PHE A 41 5.32 7.67 -19.95
C PHE A 41 6.67 7.30 -19.33
N GLU A 42 7.22 8.18 -18.47
CA GLU A 42 8.48 7.91 -17.75
C GLU A 42 8.34 6.69 -16.83
N THR A 43 7.18 6.50 -16.22
CA THR A 43 6.89 5.35 -15.36
C THR A 43 6.89 4.04 -16.15
N ILE A 44 6.26 4.02 -17.34
CA ILE A 44 6.24 2.86 -18.22
C ILE A 44 7.65 2.51 -18.69
N ILE A 45 8.43 3.51 -19.10
CA ILE A 45 9.82 3.30 -19.52
C ILE A 45 10.64 2.77 -18.34
N GLY A 46 10.57 3.40 -17.17
CA GLY A 46 11.32 2.97 -15.99
C GLY A 46 10.99 1.54 -15.57
N LEU A 47 9.70 1.18 -15.54
CA LEU A 47 9.25 -0.17 -15.24
C LEU A 47 9.68 -1.18 -16.30
N SER A 48 9.58 -0.83 -17.58
CA SER A 48 9.98 -1.71 -18.69
C SER A 48 11.48 -2.00 -18.64
N VAL A 49 12.31 -0.97 -18.48
CA VAL A 49 13.77 -1.12 -18.39
C VAL A 49 14.15 -1.92 -17.14
N PHE A 50 13.50 -1.66 -16.00
CA PHE A 50 13.72 -2.43 -14.78
C PHE A 50 13.37 -3.91 -14.98
N ALA A 51 12.21 -4.20 -15.56
CA ALA A 51 11.77 -5.56 -15.84
C ALA A 51 12.73 -6.27 -16.81
N MET A 52 13.12 -5.62 -17.92
CA MET A 52 14.10 -6.17 -18.86
C MET A 52 15.46 -6.42 -18.20
N GLY A 53 15.93 -5.50 -17.35
CA GLY A 53 17.18 -5.66 -16.63
C GLY A 53 17.22 -6.89 -15.72
N LEU A 54 16.08 -7.32 -15.17
CA LEU A 54 15.96 -8.57 -14.42
C LEU A 54 15.75 -9.79 -15.31
N LEU A 55 14.90 -9.67 -16.34
CA LEU A 55 14.51 -10.79 -17.18
C LEU A 55 15.60 -11.21 -18.17
N THR A 56 16.43 -10.28 -18.63
CA THR A 56 17.54 -10.55 -19.54
C THR A 56 18.59 -11.51 -18.93
N PRO A 57 19.17 -11.26 -17.75
CA PRO A 57 20.12 -12.19 -17.15
C PRO A 57 19.43 -13.51 -16.76
N ALA A 58 18.20 -13.46 -16.25
CA ALA A 58 17.43 -14.66 -15.91
C ALA A 58 17.15 -15.54 -17.16
N GLY A 59 16.75 -14.91 -18.27
CA GLY A 59 16.51 -15.58 -19.54
C GLY A 59 17.79 -16.16 -20.14
N TRP A 60 18.91 -15.42 -20.06
CA TRP A 60 20.21 -15.91 -20.50
C TRP A 60 20.61 -17.18 -19.75
N ILE A 61 20.51 -17.19 -18.42
CA ILE A 61 20.82 -18.35 -17.58
C ILE A 61 19.93 -19.54 -17.96
N LEU A 62 18.63 -19.33 -18.11
CA LEU A 62 17.67 -20.38 -18.47
C LEU A 62 17.96 -20.99 -19.85
N LEU A 63 18.33 -20.18 -20.84
CA LEU A 63 18.69 -20.65 -22.19
C LEU A 63 20.00 -21.44 -22.23
N HIS A 64 20.93 -21.20 -21.30
CA HIS A 64 22.23 -21.89 -21.26
C HIS A 64 22.22 -23.18 -20.41
N LEU A 65 21.15 -23.46 -19.67
CA LEU A 65 20.97 -24.73 -18.93
C LEU A 65 21.10 -26.01 -19.78
N PRO A 66 20.52 -26.13 -21.00
CA PRO A 66 20.64 -27.36 -21.79
C PRO A 66 22.09 -27.63 -22.23
N GLU A 67 22.94 -26.62 -22.32
CA GLU A 67 24.35 -26.78 -22.70
C GLU A 67 25.18 -27.30 -21.52
N GLN A 68 24.82 -26.91 -20.29
CA GLN A 68 25.44 -27.39 -19.05
C GLN A 68 25.08 -28.85 -18.71
N ARG A 69 23.96 -29.38 -19.24
CA ARG A 69 23.51 -30.77 -19.00
C ARG A 69 24.03 -31.79 -20.02
N LYS A 70 24.67 -31.34 -21.10
CA LYS A 70 25.25 -32.24 -22.12
C LYS A 70 26.63 -32.77 -21.71
N HIS A 71 27.12 -32.42 -20.53
CA HIS A 71 28.36 -32.92 -19.95
C HIS A 71 28.07 -33.55 -18.58
#